data_AF-A0A2S0JJC9-F1
#
_entry.id   AF-A0A2S0JJC9-F1
#
_cell.length_a   1.000
_cell.length_b   1.000
_cell.length_c   1.000
_cell.angle_alpha   90.00
_cell.angle_beta   90.00
_cell.angle_gamma   90.00
#
_symmetry.space_group_name_H-M   'P 1'
#
loop_
_entity.id
_entity.type
_entity.pdbx_description
1 polymer ?
#
loop_
_entity_poly.entity_id
_entity_poly.type
_entity_poly.pdbx_seq_one_letter_code
_entity_poly.pdbx_strand_id
1 'polypeptide(L)'
;MYWCKIAHTDKEFEAIARLNYETFVEEIPQHEPNSAKKKVDRFHQENTYLVVYKGSELIGMVAFRDQRPFSIDEKIGKVEQYLSPAQCAKLCEIRLLAVKKAYRTGRVLLKLSQALNAFAYEKGYTAAVISGTTREEKLYKQIGFKQFAPAVGTKDAMFLPMLLTRQQFEQSFQHRLVTGGHTFYPGPVKQEGSIEYSDLSHRTAAFQSLYERVTSKLLQLSEAHNVAIVVGTGTLANEVMLGQLKAQQLGRGIILTNGEFGERLRKQAERWTLDFDVVEQEWGQAFDFANIDALLQKECYQWLLAVHGETSTGTCNNLEQLVQLTKCYDIKLCVDCISTFGALPFSLKDCYLATAVSGKAIGGLSGLAFVFSQKHMKPSTSLPAYLDLANYQQGAIPFTLPATLVRNVEAALQAYPARYELLQQRFETLLQLPFMHYKLSTTYYPMLITLKCPKALSHLRTDLTLNQLFVHGDSRYLRENDFIQLSVIQPDFEQAIVRLEEILGYYQQVVKA
;
A
#
# COMPACT_ATOMS: atom_id res chain seq x y z
N MET A 1 -14.30 16.75 14.59
CA MET A 1 -13.58 16.32 13.37
C MET A 1 -14.57 16.10 12.23
N TYR A 2 -14.21 16.44 10.98
CA TYR A 2 -14.97 16.03 9.79
C TYR A 2 -14.32 14.80 9.15
N TRP A 3 -15.11 13.78 8.84
CA TRP A 3 -14.64 12.52 8.23
C TRP A 3 -15.70 11.91 7.33
N CYS A 4 -15.29 11.00 6.44
CA CYS A 4 -16.15 10.38 5.43
C CYS A 4 -16.18 8.86 5.59
N LYS A 5 -17.28 8.22 5.17
CA LYS A 5 -17.32 6.77 4.93
C LYS A 5 -18.38 6.43 3.90
N ILE A 6 -18.42 5.18 3.48
CA ILE A 6 -19.57 4.63 2.76
C ILE A 6 -20.65 4.25 3.78
N ALA A 7 -21.91 4.60 3.50
CA ALA A 7 -23.03 4.23 4.35
C ALA A 7 -23.42 2.76 4.13
N HIS A 8 -23.66 2.04 5.22
CA HIS A 8 -23.94 0.60 5.22
C HIS A 8 -25.00 0.16 6.23
N THR A 9 -25.39 1.01 7.18
CA THR A 9 -26.37 0.64 8.22
C THR A 9 -27.74 1.24 7.95
N ASP A 10 -28.80 0.57 8.43
CA ASP A 10 -30.18 1.06 8.31
C ASP A 10 -30.37 2.45 8.94
N LYS A 11 -29.65 2.71 10.03
CA LYS A 11 -29.62 4.02 10.71
C LYS A 11 -29.01 5.11 9.83
N GLU A 12 -27.95 4.79 9.09
CA GLU A 12 -27.36 5.72 8.13
C GLU A 12 -28.32 5.99 6.97
N PHE A 13 -28.96 4.93 6.43
CA PHE A 13 -29.94 5.08 5.36
C PHE A 13 -31.18 5.87 5.80
N GLU A 14 -31.63 5.70 7.05
CA GLU A 14 -32.69 6.52 7.63
C GLU A 14 -32.27 7.98 7.76
N ALA A 15 -31.05 8.25 8.24
CA ALA A 15 -30.51 9.61 8.34
C ALA A 15 -30.37 10.29 6.96
N ILE A 16 -29.93 9.54 5.94
CA ILE A 16 -29.89 10.00 4.55
C ILE A 16 -31.30 10.33 4.05
N ALA A 17 -32.29 9.48 4.33
CA ALA A 17 -33.67 9.73 3.91
C ALA A 17 -34.27 10.99 4.56
N ARG A 18 -33.96 11.26 5.83
CA ARG A 18 -34.37 12.50 6.51
C ARG A 18 -33.66 13.72 5.91
N LEU A 19 -32.35 13.65 5.67
CA LEU A 19 -31.58 14.74 5.07
C LEU A 19 -32.06 15.08 3.65
N ASN A 20 -32.43 14.06 2.87
CA ASN A 20 -33.06 14.25 1.56
C ASN A 20 -34.41 14.96 1.66
N TYR A 21 -35.22 14.64 2.68
CA TYR A 21 -36.52 15.27 2.88
C TYR A 21 -36.35 16.76 3.18
N GLU A 22 -35.48 17.10 4.15
CA GLU A 22 -35.13 18.49 4.48
C GLU A 22 -34.68 19.26 3.22
N THR A 23 -33.84 18.65 2.38
CA THR A 23 -33.25 19.32 1.21
C THR A 23 -34.22 19.44 0.02
N PHE A 24 -34.91 18.36 -0.35
CA PHE A 24 -35.65 18.25 -1.62
C PHE A 24 -37.17 18.27 -1.47
N VAL A 25 -37.69 18.44 -0.26
CA VAL A 25 -39.11 18.61 0.03
C VAL A 25 -39.35 19.95 0.73
N GLU A 26 -38.64 20.20 1.83
CA GLU A 26 -38.85 21.42 2.64
C GLU A 26 -38.15 22.65 2.04
N GLU A 27 -36.88 22.52 1.62
CA GLU A 27 -36.12 23.67 1.11
C GLU A 27 -36.26 23.90 -0.39
N ILE A 28 -36.15 22.83 -1.18
CA ILE A 28 -36.35 22.87 -2.63
C ILE A 28 -37.60 22.05 -2.91
N PRO A 29 -38.79 22.65 -3.12
CA PRO A 29 -40.05 21.92 -3.21
C PRO A 29 -40.18 21.20 -4.57
N GLN A 30 -39.34 20.17 -4.78
CA GLN A 30 -39.38 19.30 -5.95
C GLN A 30 -40.37 18.14 -5.75
N HIS A 31 -40.80 17.92 -4.51
CA HIS A 31 -41.61 16.77 -4.09
C HIS A 31 -42.62 17.18 -3.02
N GLU A 32 -43.71 16.41 -2.92
CA GLU A 32 -44.78 16.64 -1.95
C GLU A 32 -44.38 16.26 -0.51
N PRO A 33 -44.79 17.03 0.51
CA PRO A 33 -44.62 16.70 1.93
C PRO A 33 -45.25 15.37 2.33
N ASN A 34 -44.65 14.69 3.31
CA ASN A 34 -45.21 13.48 3.90
C ASN A 34 -45.03 13.45 5.43
N SER A 35 -45.91 12.73 6.12
CA SER A 35 -45.94 12.65 7.59
C SER A 35 -44.71 12.00 8.21
N ALA A 36 -44.04 11.11 7.46
CA ALA A 36 -42.84 10.41 7.91
C ALA A 36 -41.57 11.29 7.89
N LYS A 37 -41.61 12.46 7.25
CA LYS A 37 -40.46 13.36 7.05
C LYS A 37 -39.23 12.66 6.50
N LYS A 38 -39.45 11.75 5.54
CA LYS A 38 -38.40 10.95 4.90
C LYS A 38 -38.57 10.99 3.39
N LYS A 39 -37.46 11.05 2.67
CA LYS A 39 -37.38 10.96 1.22
C LYS A 39 -36.30 9.97 0.81
N VAL A 40 -36.73 8.78 0.40
CA VAL A 40 -35.85 7.74 -0.14
C VAL A 40 -35.67 7.99 -1.65
N ASP A 41 -34.43 7.87 -2.14
CA ASP A 41 -34.13 7.94 -3.57
C ASP A 41 -34.76 6.73 -4.27
N ARG A 42 -35.32 6.92 -5.47
CA ARG A 42 -35.99 5.84 -6.20
C ARG A 42 -35.07 4.66 -6.54
N PHE A 43 -33.74 4.89 -6.59
CA PHE A 43 -32.72 3.86 -6.81
C PHE A 43 -31.92 3.54 -5.55
N HIS A 44 -32.51 3.71 -4.37
CA HIS A 44 -31.81 3.48 -3.10
C HIS A 44 -31.06 2.15 -3.03
N GLN A 45 -31.67 1.06 -3.53
CA GLN A 45 -31.08 -0.28 -3.53
C GLN A 45 -29.87 -0.43 -4.47
N GLU A 46 -29.68 0.49 -5.41
CA GLU A 46 -28.60 0.49 -6.38
C GLU A 46 -27.56 1.58 -6.08
N ASN A 47 -27.84 2.47 -5.12
CA ASN A 47 -27.00 3.59 -4.79
C ASN A 47 -25.95 3.21 -3.75
N THR A 48 -24.71 3.62 -4.01
CA THR A 48 -23.70 3.77 -2.97
C THR A 48 -23.77 5.20 -2.42
N TYR A 49 -23.78 5.35 -1.10
CA TYR A 49 -23.82 6.67 -0.46
C TYR A 49 -22.48 6.97 0.21
N LEU A 50 -21.81 8.02 -0.25
CA LEU A 50 -20.66 8.60 0.44
C LEU A 50 -21.20 9.62 1.44
N VAL A 51 -20.93 9.42 2.72
CA VAL A 51 -21.47 10.27 3.80
C VAL A 51 -20.35 11.02 4.50
N VAL A 52 -20.65 12.25 4.93
CA VAL A 52 -19.76 13.10 5.73
C VAL A 52 -20.35 13.27 7.11
N TYR A 53 -19.50 13.06 8.09
CA TYR A 53 -19.78 13.16 9.51
C TYR A 53 -19.07 14.38 10.13
N LYS A 54 -19.70 14.96 11.14
CA LYS A 54 -19.04 15.81 12.15
C LYS A 54 -19.17 15.10 13.51
N GLY A 55 -18.06 14.55 13.99
CA GLY A 55 -18.15 13.60 15.12
C GLY A 55 -18.93 12.36 14.70
N SER A 56 -20.01 12.02 15.42
CA SER A 56 -20.93 10.94 15.07
C SER A 56 -22.21 11.40 14.33
N GLU A 57 -22.35 12.70 14.06
CA GLU A 57 -23.51 13.25 13.36
C GLU A 57 -23.30 13.21 11.84
N LEU A 58 -24.20 12.55 11.10
CA LEU A 58 -24.24 12.63 9.63
C LEU A 58 -24.73 14.02 9.22
N ILE A 59 -23.91 14.75 8.48
CA ILE A 59 -24.16 16.15 8.09
C ILE A 59 -24.24 16.38 6.58
N GLY A 60 -23.78 15.42 5.78
CA GLY A 60 -23.82 15.52 4.33
C GLY A 60 -23.69 14.16 3.67
N MET A 61 -24.14 14.08 2.42
CA MET A 61 -24.04 12.87 1.63
C MET A 61 -23.97 13.17 0.13
N VAL A 62 -23.40 12.23 -0.61
CA VAL A 62 -23.44 12.14 -2.07
C VAL A 62 -23.89 10.72 -2.43
N ALA A 63 -24.92 10.62 -3.27
CA ALA A 63 -25.42 9.35 -3.80
C ALA A 63 -24.80 9.07 -5.17
N PHE A 64 -24.31 7.85 -5.35
CA PHE A 64 -23.57 7.37 -6.49
C PHE A 64 -24.22 6.11 -7.05
N ARG A 65 -24.30 5.96 -8.37
CA ARG A 65 -24.87 4.76 -9.02
C ARG A 65 -24.08 4.40 -10.27
N ASP A 66 -23.79 3.12 -10.46
CA ASP A 66 -23.10 2.59 -11.64
C ASP A 66 -23.97 1.64 -12.48
N GLN A 67 -25.22 1.43 -12.08
CA GLN A 67 -26.19 0.62 -12.81
C GLN A 67 -26.88 1.43 -13.91
N ARG A 68 -27.07 0.81 -15.09
CA ARG A 68 -27.79 1.42 -16.22
C ARG A 68 -29.24 0.95 -16.29
N PRO A 69 -30.17 1.74 -16.85
CA PRO A 69 -30.00 3.10 -17.38
C PRO A 69 -29.84 4.14 -16.26
N PHE A 70 -29.11 5.22 -16.50
CA PHE A 70 -28.98 6.36 -15.58
C PHE A 70 -30.21 7.27 -15.66
N SER A 71 -30.49 8.04 -14.61
CA SER A 71 -31.61 8.99 -14.67
C SER A 71 -31.39 10.13 -15.66
N ILE A 72 -30.13 10.47 -15.94
CA ILE A 72 -29.81 11.41 -17.02
C ILE A 72 -30.16 10.85 -18.40
N ASP A 73 -30.13 9.53 -18.59
CA ASP A 73 -30.51 8.89 -19.86
C ASP A 73 -32.00 9.16 -20.19
N GLU A 74 -32.86 9.29 -19.17
CA GLU A 74 -34.29 9.64 -19.34
C GLU A 74 -34.49 11.08 -19.85
N LYS A 75 -33.50 11.96 -19.65
CA LYS A 75 -33.61 13.39 -19.99
C LYS A 75 -32.99 13.74 -21.33
N ILE A 76 -31.89 13.07 -21.71
CA ILE A 76 -31.13 13.40 -22.93
C ILE A 76 -30.98 12.23 -23.91
N GLY A 77 -31.55 11.06 -23.60
CA GLY A 77 -31.20 9.82 -24.28
C GLY A 77 -29.86 9.26 -23.79
N LYS A 78 -29.34 8.24 -24.48
CA LYS A 78 -28.11 7.55 -24.07
C LYS A 78 -26.92 8.51 -24.00
N VAL A 79 -26.30 8.64 -22.83
CA VAL A 79 -25.11 9.52 -22.64
C VAL A 79 -23.96 9.21 -23.62
N GLU A 80 -23.86 7.97 -24.10
CA GLU A 80 -22.89 7.54 -25.11
C GLU A 80 -22.97 8.33 -26.42
N GLN A 81 -24.11 8.93 -26.74
CA GLN A 81 -24.26 9.76 -27.94
C GLN A 81 -23.43 11.06 -27.87
N TYR A 82 -23.05 11.47 -26.66
CA TYR A 82 -22.34 12.72 -26.40
C TYR A 82 -20.90 12.50 -25.89
N LEU A 83 -20.55 11.26 -25.54
CA LEU A 83 -19.31 10.91 -24.86
C LEU A 83 -18.46 9.97 -25.71
N SER A 84 -17.14 10.04 -25.57
CA SER A 84 -16.24 9.15 -26.30
C SER A 84 -16.28 7.72 -25.73
N PRO A 85 -15.96 6.68 -26.53
CA PRO A 85 -15.89 5.30 -26.04
C PRO A 85 -14.97 5.12 -24.81
N ALA A 86 -13.87 5.87 -24.75
CA ALA A 86 -12.95 5.85 -23.62
C ALA A 86 -13.58 6.42 -22.34
N GLN A 87 -14.41 7.47 -22.46
CA GLN A 87 -15.16 8.01 -21.32
C GLN A 87 -16.26 7.03 -20.86
N CYS A 88 -16.84 6.28 -21.80
CA CYS A 88 -17.94 5.35 -21.55
C CYS A 88 -17.52 3.98 -21.00
N ALA A 89 -16.22 3.65 -20.96
CA ALA A 89 -15.76 2.29 -20.62
C ALA A 89 -16.21 1.81 -19.22
N LYS A 90 -16.27 2.72 -18.23
CA LYS A 90 -16.86 2.46 -16.91
C LYS A 90 -17.45 3.76 -16.32
N LEU A 91 -18.71 4.03 -16.62
CA LEU A 91 -19.42 5.22 -16.18
C LEU A 91 -20.11 5.03 -14.83
N CYS A 92 -20.34 6.17 -14.17
CA CYS A 92 -21.23 6.28 -13.04
C CYS A 92 -22.03 7.59 -13.07
N GLU A 93 -23.15 7.61 -12.38
CA GLU A 93 -24.01 8.76 -12.17
C GLU A 93 -23.91 9.22 -10.71
N ILE A 94 -23.66 10.51 -10.49
CA ILE A 94 -23.87 11.12 -9.18
C ILE A 94 -25.27 11.72 -9.17
N ARG A 95 -26.10 11.20 -8.27
CA ARG A 95 -27.54 11.42 -8.29
C ARG A 95 -27.97 12.57 -7.40
N LEU A 96 -27.58 12.47 -6.13
CA LEU A 96 -28.01 13.39 -5.09
C LEU A 96 -26.79 13.92 -4.33
N LEU A 97 -26.85 15.19 -3.96
CA LEU A 97 -25.93 15.81 -3.04
C LEU A 97 -26.77 16.60 -2.04
N ALA A 98 -26.63 16.29 -0.75
CA ALA A 98 -27.35 16.97 0.31
C ALA A 98 -26.41 17.29 1.46
N VAL A 99 -26.52 18.49 2.01
CA VAL A 99 -25.74 18.95 3.17
C VAL A 99 -26.68 19.72 4.09
N LYS A 100 -26.65 19.40 5.38
CA LYS A 100 -27.42 20.09 6.42
C LYS A 100 -27.14 21.60 6.38
N LYS A 101 -28.19 22.42 6.47
CA LYS A 101 -28.11 23.88 6.29
C LYS A 101 -27.04 24.55 7.15
N ALA A 102 -26.94 24.16 8.43
CA ALA A 102 -25.93 24.69 9.38
C ALA A 102 -24.47 24.37 9.00
N TYR A 103 -24.25 23.43 8.07
CA TYR A 103 -22.94 22.89 7.70
C TYR A 103 -22.58 23.14 6.23
N ARG A 104 -23.36 23.96 5.50
CA ARG A 104 -23.09 24.37 4.10
C ARG A 104 -21.92 25.35 4.01
N THR A 105 -20.76 24.88 4.45
CA THR A 105 -19.48 25.57 4.41
C THR A 105 -18.63 24.96 3.30
N GLY A 106 -17.65 25.71 2.78
CA GLY A 106 -16.71 25.19 1.79
C GLY A 106 -15.95 23.94 2.27
N ARG A 107 -15.83 23.72 3.58
CA ARG A 107 -15.14 22.55 4.17
C ARG A 107 -15.86 21.23 3.92
N VAL A 108 -17.19 21.19 4.06
CA VAL A 108 -17.97 19.95 3.87
C VAL A 108 -18.04 19.58 2.40
N LEU A 109 -18.24 20.57 1.54
CA LEU A 109 -18.18 20.39 0.10
C LEU A 109 -16.82 19.86 -0.36
N LEU A 110 -15.74 20.46 0.16
CA LEU A 110 -14.38 19.99 -0.13
C LEU A 110 -14.22 18.52 0.28
N LYS A 111 -14.72 18.13 1.45
CA LYS A 111 -14.66 16.73 1.92
C LYS A 111 -15.46 15.77 1.04
N LEU A 112 -16.68 16.12 0.66
CA LEU A 112 -17.50 15.32 -0.25
C LEU A 112 -16.83 15.17 -1.63
N SER A 113 -16.29 16.26 -2.18
CA SER A 113 -15.56 16.24 -3.45
C SER A 113 -14.29 15.37 -3.36
N GLN A 114 -13.55 15.45 -2.25
CA GLN A 114 -12.39 14.60 -2.00
C GLN A 114 -12.77 13.12 -1.93
N ALA A 115 -13.81 12.79 -1.16
CA ALA A 115 -14.31 11.43 -1.02
C ALA A 115 -14.82 10.88 -2.36
N LEU A 116 -15.58 11.68 -3.11
CA LEU A 116 -16.08 11.31 -4.44
C LEU A 116 -14.94 10.98 -5.40
N ASN A 117 -13.93 11.85 -5.49
CA ASN A 117 -12.80 11.64 -6.38
C ASN A 117 -11.97 10.40 -5.97
N ALA A 118 -11.76 10.19 -4.67
CA ALA A 118 -11.04 9.03 -4.16
C ALA A 118 -11.80 7.72 -4.46
N PHE A 119 -13.10 7.68 -4.17
CA PHE A 119 -13.95 6.52 -4.44
C PHE A 119 -14.02 6.20 -5.95
N ALA A 120 -14.24 7.22 -6.78
CA ALA A 120 -14.34 7.06 -8.22
C ALA A 120 -13.03 6.50 -8.83
N TYR A 121 -11.88 7.01 -8.35
CA TYR A 121 -10.57 6.54 -8.74
C TYR A 121 -10.32 5.09 -8.31
N GLU A 122 -10.57 4.76 -7.03
CA GLU A 122 -10.34 3.42 -6.47
C GLU A 122 -11.17 2.34 -7.19
N LYS A 123 -12.41 2.67 -7.55
CA LYS A 123 -13.30 1.77 -8.30
C LYS A 123 -13.02 1.73 -9.80
N GLY A 124 -12.08 2.54 -10.30
CA GLY A 124 -11.62 2.54 -11.68
C GLY A 124 -12.62 3.13 -12.68
N TYR A 125 -13.49 4.05 -12.25
CA TYR A 125 -14.42 4.72 -13.15
C TYR A 125 -13.68 5.62 -14.15
N THR A 126 -14.15 5.64 -15.39
CA THR A 126 -13.57 6.47 -16.47
C THR A 126 -14.16 7.87 -16.50
N ALA A 127 -15.42 8.02 -16.09
CA ALA A 127 -16.05 9.31 -15.84
C ALA A 127 -17.29 9.19 -14.95
N ALA A 128 -17.67 10.30 -14.33
CA ALA A 128 -18.94 10.48 -13.63
C ALA A 128 -19.81 11.50 -14.36
N VAL A 129 -21.10 11.20 -14.51
CA VAL A 129 -22.11 12.11 -15.08
C VAL A 129 -23.06 12.63 -14.01
N ILE A 130 -23.56 13.85 -14.19
CA ILE A 130 -24.59 14.46 -13.34
C ILE A 130 -25.63 15.18 -14.17
N SER A 131 -26.86 15.21 -13.64
CA SER A 131 -27.90 16.15 -14.06
C SER A 131 -27.99 17.26 -13.02
N GLY A 132 -27.07 18.23 -13.10
CA GLY A 132 -26.96 19.32 -12.12
C GLY A 132 -28.03 20.40 -12.34
N THR A 133 -28.55 21.02 -11.30
CA THR A 133 -29.44 22.19 -11.47
C THR A 133 -28.66 23.40 -11.96
N THR A 134 -29.26 24.21 -12.85
CA THR A 134 -28.64 25.48 -13.30
C THR A 134 -28.35 26.45 -12.16
N ARG A 135 -29.09 26.36 -11.05
CA ARG A 135 -28.92 27.21 -9.86
C ARG A 135 -27.56 26.99 -9.17
N GLU A 136 -26.99 25.80 -9.30
CA GLU A 136 -25.74 25.37 -8.65
C GLU A 136 -24.61 25.15 -9.65
N GLU A 137 -24.69 25.73 -10.85
CA GLU A 137 -23.69 25.53 -11.91
C GLU A 137 -22.25 25.87 -11.45
N LYS A 138 -22.10 26.96 -10.69
CA LYS A 138 -20.81 27.39 -10.13
C LYS A 138 -20.21 26.31 -9.22
N LEU A 139 -21.03 25.64 -8.43
CA LEU A 139 -20.63 24.56 -7.54
C LEU A 139 -20.08 23.37 -8.32
N TYR A 140 -20.80 22.91 -9.33
CA TYR A 140 -20.37 21.77 -10.14
C TYR A 140 -19.07 22.07 -10.89
N LYS A 141 -18.93 23.29 -11.44
CA LYS A 141 -17.68 23.75 -12.06
C LYS A 141 -16.51 23.78 -11.07
N GLN A 142 -16.74 24.17 -9.82
CA GLN A 142 -15.71 24.13 -8.76
C GLN A 142 -15.28 22.70 -8.40
N ILE A 143 -16.20 21.73 -8.46
CA ILE A 143 -15.87 20.30 -8.28
C ILE A 143 -15.09 19.77 -9.50
N GLY A 144 -15.22 20.41 -10.66
CA GLY A 144 -14.52 20.08 -11.89
C GLY A 144 -15.41 19.57 -13.02
N PHE A 145 -16.73 19.52 -12.80
CA PHE A 145 -17.68 19.10 -13.84
C PHE A 145 -17.69 20.08 -15.01
N LYS A 146 -17.79 19.54 -16.22
CA LYS A 146 -17.96 20.29 -17.46
C LYS A 146 -19.24 19.86 -18.15
N GLN A 147 -20.00 20.81 -18.67
CA GLN A 147 -21.20 20.51 -19.43
C GLN A 147 -20.84 19.75 -20.72
N PHE A 148 -21.58 18.69 -21.03
CA PHE A 148 -21.34 17.86 -22.22
C PHE A 148 -22.55 17.75 -23.16
N ALA A 149 -23.74 18.15 -22.71
CA ALA A 149 -24.95 18.21 -23.54
C ALA A 149 -25.80 19.46 -23.20
N PRO A 150 -26.73 19.89 -24.07
CA PRO A 150 -27.59 21.05 -23.84
C PRO A 150 -28.41 20.94 -22.55
N ALA A 151 -28.81 22.10 -22.02
CA ALA A 151 -29.66 22.15 -20.83
C ALA A 151 -31.05 21.55 -21.12
N VAL A 152 -31.61 20.80 -20.18
CA VAL A 152 -32.88 20.09 -20.31
C VAL A 152 -33.78 20.31 -19.10
N GLY A 153 -35.10 20.38 -19.32
CA GLY A 153 -36.08 20.60 -18.25
C GLY A 153 -37.16 21.62 -18.64
N THR A 154 -37.97 21.99 -17.66
CA THR A 154 -38.98 23.06 -17.79
C THR A 154 -38.38 24.40 -17.34
N LYS A 155 -39.06 25.52 -17.64
CA LYS A 155 -38.59 26.87 -17.23
C LYS A 155 -38.29 26.98 -15.73
N ASP A 156 -39.04 26.27 -14.89
CA ASP A 156 -38.91 26.32 -13.42
C ASP A 156 -37.85 25.34 -12.87
N ALA A 157 -37.46 24.33 -13.66
CA ALA A 157 -36.54 23.26 -13.28
C ALA A 157 -35.62 22.85 -14.45
N MET A 158 -34.69 23.74 -14.81
CA MET A 158 -33.64 23.48 -15.80
C MET A 158 -32.45 22.75 -15.19
N PHE A 159 -31.92 21.77 -15.93
CA PHE A 159 -30.77 20.95 -15.56
C PHE A 159 -29.68 20.96 -16.63
N LEU A 160 -28.43 20.86 -16.19
CA LEU A 160 -27.22 20.79 -17.00
C LEU A 160 -26.65 19.36 -16.93
N PRO A 161 -26.58 18.66 -18.07
CA PRO A 161 -25.79 17.45 -18.21
C PRO A 161 -24.29 17.76 -18.10
N MET A 162 -23.64 17.28 -17.04
CA MET A 162 -22.22 17.55 -16.81
C MET A 162 -21.41 16.27 -16.55
N LEU A 163 -20.12 16.31 -16.91
CA LEU A 163 -19.18 15.20 -16.89
C LEU A 163 -17.94 15.57 -16.07
N LEU A 164 -17.45 14.62 -15.29
CA LEU A 164 -16.15 14.68 -14.62
C LEU A 164 -15.34 13.45 -15.01
N THR A 165 -14.18 13.65 -15.66
CA THR A 165 -13.39 12.56 -16.25
C THR A 165 -12.34 12.01 -15.29
N ARG A 166 -11.83 10.81 -15.59
CA ARG A 166 -10.73 10.18 -14.85
C ARG A 166 -9.47 11.03 -14.76
N GLN A 167 -9.09 11.73 -15.82
CA GLN A 167 -7.94 12.64 -15.79
C GLN A 167 -8.11 13.72 -14.69
N GLN A 168 -9.33 14.20 -14.49
CA GLN A 168 -9.65 15.19 -13.46
C GLN A 168 -9.68 14.56 -12.06
N PHE A 169 -10.16 13.31 -11.92
CA PHE A 169 -10.01 12.53 -10.68
C PHE A 169 -8.53 12.37 -10.29
N GLU A 170 -7.69 12.00 -11.26
CA GLU A 170 -6.26 11.70 -11.10
C GLU A 170 -5.43 12.91 -10.71
N GLN A 171 -5.59 14.05 -11.39
CA GLN A 171 -4.89 15.30 -11.03
C GLN A 171 -5.19 15.69 -9.58
N SER A 172 -6.45 15.54 -9.17
CA SER A 172 -6.86 15.80 -7.79
C SER A 172 -6.30 14.77 -6.81
N PHE A 173 -6.18 13.50 -7.21
CA PHE A 173 -5.68 12.42 -6.35
C PHE A 173 -4.15 12.42 -6.18
N GLN A 174 -3.40 12.60 -7.27
CA GLN A 174 -1.94 12.72 -7.23
C GLN A 174 -1.52 13.94 -6.39
N HIS A 175 -2.20 15.07 -6.57
CA HIS A 175 -1.94 16.25 -5.73
C HIS A 175 -2.16 15.95 -4.24
N ARG A 176 -3.13 15.10 -3.87
CA ARG A 176 -3.41 14.70 -2.47
C ARG A 176 -2.42 13.68 -1.89
N LEU A 177 -1.93 12.72 -2.70
CA LEU A 177 -0.82 11.86 -2.26
C LEU A 177 0.42 12.71 -1.94
N VAL A 178 0.61 13.81 -2.68
CA VAL A 178 1.70 14.76 -2.45
C VAL A 178 1.37 15.78 -1.34
N THR A 179 0.09 16.11 -1.12
CA THR A 179 -0.36 17.13 -0.15
C THR A 179 -1.32 16.56 0.89
N GLY A 180 -0.79 16.25 2.09
CA GLY A 180 -1.58 16.07 3.32
C GLY A 180 -2.15 14.68 3.60
N GLY A 181 -1.94 13.69 2.73
CA GLY A 181 -2.26 12.29 3.03
C GLY A 181 -1.18 11.58 3.84
N HIS A 182 -1.59 10.62 4.67
CA HIS A 182 -0.69 9.75 5.42
C HIS A 182 -0.77 8.31 4.91
N THR A 183 0.38 7.67 4.77
CA THR A 183 0.46 6.28 4.30
C THR A 183 0.95 5.38 5.42
N PHE A 184 0.45 4.15 5.46
CA PHE A 184 0.93 3.05 6.28
C PHE A 184 1.51 1.95 5.38
N TYR A 185 2.12 2.35 4.25
CA TYR A 185 2.67 1.41 3.29
C TYR A 185 4.03 0.87 3.76
N PRO A 186 4.31 -0.42 3.52
CA PRO A 186 5.61 -1.04 3.84
C PRO A 186 6.73 -0.66 2.85
N GLY A 187 6.45 0.24 1.93
CA GLY A 187 7.35 0.74 0.91
C GLY A 187 6.57 1.27 -0.30
N PRO A 188 7.11 2.25 -1.05
CA PRO A 188 8.33 3.00 -0.75
C PRO A 188 8.17 3.94 0.47
N VAL A 189 9.29 4.28 1.11
CA VAL A 189 9.31 5.27 2.21
C VAL A 189 9.30 6.70 1.66
N LYS A 190 8.45 7.55 2.22
CA LYS A 190 8.36 8.98 1.89
C LYS A 190 9.69 9.68 2.17
N GLN A 191 10.11 10.54 1.24
CA GLN A 191 11.32 11.34 1.39
C GLN A 191 10.94 12.72 1.95
N GLU A 192 11.65 13.17 2.99
CA GLU A 192 11.38 14.46 3.65
C GLU A 192 12.06 15.64 2.94
N GLY A 193 13.11 15.36 2.15
CA GLY A 193 13.84 16.35 1.37
C GLY A 193 13.68 16.16 -0.14
N SER A 194 14.01 17.21 -0.89
CA SER A 194 14.08 17.15 -2.36
C SER A 194 15.14 16.16 -2.83
N ILE A 195 14.83 15.43 -3.89
CA ILE A 195 15.80 14.57 -4.57
C ILE A 195 16.66 15.46 -5.48
N GLU A 196 17.91 15.68 -5.08
CA GLU A 196 18.82 16.54 -5.83
C GLU A 196 19.53 15.78 -6.96
N TYR A 197 19.68 16.48 -8.09
CA TYR A 197 20.57 16.05 -9.16
C TYR A 197 22.04 16.02 -8.68
N SER A 198 22.85 15.13 -9.23
CA SER A 198 24.26 15.00 -8.88
C SER A 198 25.12 14.74 -10.11
N ASP A 199 26.14 15.59 -10.30
CA ASP A 199 27.21 15.41 -11.31
C ASP A 199 28.33 14.46 -10.84
N LEU A 200 28.17 13.81 -9.67
CA LEU A 200 29.21 12.97 -9.10
C LEU A 200 29.31 11.65 -9.86
N SER A 201 30.32 11.54 -10.73
CA SER A 201 30.60 10.31 -11.45
C SER A 201 31.05 9.18 -10.53
N HIS A 202 30.47 7.99 -10.73
CA HIS A 202 30.79 6.75 -10.01
C HIS A 202 32.25 6.26 -10.18
N ARG A 203 33.03 6.91 -11.05
CA ARG A 203 34.45 6.63 -11.30
C ARG A 203 35.40 7.57 -10.57
N THR A 204 34.88 8.51 -9.78
CA THR A 204 35.69 9.51 -9.05
C THR A 204 36.07 9.01 -7.65
N ALA A 205 37.20 9.51 -7.13
CA ALA A 205 37.61 9.24 -5.74
C ALA A 205 36.55 9.70 -4.72
N ALA A 206 35.90 10.84 -4.97
CA ALA A 206 34.83 11.34 -4.11
C ALA A 206 33.64 10.38 -4.03
N PHE A 207 33.27 9.74 -5.16
CA PHE A 207 32.25 8.69 -5.14
C PHE A 207 32.73 7.45 -4.43
N GLN A 208 33.98 7.03 -4.65
CA GLN A 208 34.54 5.87 -3.97
C GLN A 208 34.48 6.05 -2.44
N SER A 209 34.85 7.21 -1.91
CA SER A 209 34.72 7.49 -0.48
C SER A 209 33.27 7.46 0.01
N LEU A 210 32.31 7.94 -0.78
CA LEU A 210 30.88 7.82 -0.48
C LEU A 210 30.45 6.34 -0.43
N TYR A 211 30.85 5.56 -1.43
CA TYR A 211 30.55 4.13 -1.51
C TYR A 211 31.14 3.36 -0.33
N GLU A 212 32.38 3.65 0.06
CA GLU A 212 33.07 3.05 1.22
C GLU A 212 32.35 3.36 2.53
N ARG A 213 31.86 4.58 2.74
CA ARG A 213 31.10 4.94 3.95
C ARG A 213 29.78 4.19 4.03
N VAL A 214 29.02 4.11 2.92
CA VAL A 214 27.77 3.35 2.86
C VAL A 214 28.03 1.86 3.10
N THR A 215 29.01 1.29 2.40
CA THR A 215 29.40 -0.13 2.54
C THR A 215 29.81 -0.44 3.97
N SER A 216 30.67 0.38 4.58
CA SER A 216 31.13 0.19 5.96
C SER A 216 29.96 0.22 6.95
N LYS A 217 29.02 1.15 6.78
CA LYS A 217 27.84 1.23 7.65
C LYS A 217 26.88 0.05 7.46
N LEU A 218 26.67 -0.42 6.22
CA LEU A 218 25.89 -1.62 5.94
C LEU A 218 26.51 -2.87 6.56
N LEU A 219 27.84 -3.03 6.46
CA LEU A 219 28.56 -4.14 7.08
C LEU A 219 28.53 -4.05 8.61
N GLN A 220 28.66 -2.85 9.18
CA GLN A 220 28.51 -2.65 10.63
C GLN A 220 27.13 -3.07 11.13
N LEU A 221 26.05 -2.69 10.43
CA LEU A 221 24.68 -3.00 10.86
C LEU A 221 24.28 -4.47 10.62
N SER A 222 24.88 -5.11 9.61
CA SER A 222 24.59 -6.51 9.25
C SER A 222 25.51 -7.52 9.94
N GLU A 223 26.69 -7.10 10.40
CA GLU A 223 27.80 -7.99 10.76
C GLU A 223 28.21 -8.97 9.63
N ALA A 224 27.76 -8.73 8.40
CA ALA A 224 28.16 -9.52 7.25
C ALA A 224 29.63 -9.25 6.90
N HIS A 225 30.24 -10.19 6.16
CA HIS A 225 31.63 -10.04 5.74
C HIS A 225 31.77 -9.15 4.51
N ASN A 226 30.82 -9.25 3.57
CA ASN A 226 30.84 -8.53 2.29
C ASN A 226 29.43 -8.07 1.94
N VAL A 227 29.34 -6.97 1.18
CA VAL A 227 28.08 -6.47 0.62
C VAL A 227 28.32 -5.93 -0.78
N ALA A 228 27.44 -6.30 -1.71
CA ALA A 228 27.35 -5.69 -3.04
C ALA A 228 26.14 -4.75 -3.09
N ILE A 229 26.34 -3.59 -3.72
CA ILE A 229 25.26 -2.62 -4.00
C ILE A 229 24.90 -2.73 -5.48
N VAL A 230 23.65 -3.09 -5.75
CA VAL A 230 23.11 -3.32 -7.10
C VAL A 230 22.01 -2.31 -7.38
N VAL A 231 21.95 -1.73 -8.59
CA VAL A 231 20.84 -0.84 -8.96
C VAL A 231 19.64 -1.72 -9.33
N GLY A 232 18.60 -1.67 -8.50
CA GLY A 232 17.40 -2.46 -8.72
C GLY A 232 16.56 -2.61 -7.46
N THR A 233 15.64 -3.55 -7.53
CA THR A 233 14.67 -3.84 -6.46
C THR A 233 15.13 -5.03 -5.63
N GLY A 234 14.49 -5.25 -4.48
CA GLY A 234 14.75 -6.46 -3.68
C GLY A 234 14.51 -7.77 -4.46
N THR A 235 13.58 -7.79 -5.41
CA THR A 235 13.40 -8.94 -6.32
C THR A 235 14.67 -9.24 -7.11
N LEU A 236 15.38 -8.22 -7.59
CA LEU A 236 16.66 -8.39 -8.28
C LEU A 236 17.75 -8.90 -7.33
N ALA A 237 17.77 -8.44 -6.07
CA ALA A 237 18.68 -8.99 -5.06
C ALA A 237 18.51 -10.50 -4.91
N ASN A 238 17.25 -10.97 -4.88
CA ASN A 238 16.92 -12.39 -4.82
C ASN A 238 17.35 -13.14 -6.09
N GLU A 239 17.19 -12.54 -7.28
CA GLU A 239 17.70 -13.12 -8.54
C GLU A 239 19.23 -13.27 -8.52
N VAL A 240 19.97 -12.28 -8.03
CA VAL A 240 21.44 -12.36 -7.88
C VAL A 240 21.81 -13.52 -6.95
N MET A 241 21.16 -13.60 -5.78
CA MET A 241 21.39 -14.67 -4.81
C MET A 241 21.14 -16.06 -5.40
N LEU A 242 19.99 -16.28 -6.04
CA LEU A 242 19.64 -17.56 -6.67
C LEU A 242 20.58 -17.91 -7.85
N GLY A 243 20.98 -16.89 -8.64
CA GLY A 243 21.97 -17.05 -9.70
C GLY A 243 23.31 -17.56 -9.17
N GLN A 244 23.76 -17.08 -7.99
CA GLN A 244 24.99 -17.58 -7.37
C GLN A 244 24.89 -19.06 -6.97
N LEU A 245 23.74 -19.49 -6.44
CA LEU A 245 23.50 -20.91 -6.12
C LEU A 245 23.58 -21.78 -7.40
N LYS A 246 22.99 -21.29 -8.50
CA LYS A 246 23.02 -21.99 -9.78
C LYS A 246 24.43 -22.07 -10.37
N ALA A 247 25.16 -20.97 -10.37
CA ALA A 247 26.52 -20.90 -10.93
C ALA A 247 27.51 -21.81 -10.18
N GLN A 248 27.31 -22.00 -8.88
CA GLN A 248 28.12 -22.90 -8.07
C GLN A 248 27.77 -24.37 -8.24
N GLN A 249 26.71 -24.69 -8.99
CA GLN A 249 26.24 -26.05 -9.19
C GLN A 249 26.01 -26.77 -7.86
N LEU A 250 25.44 -26.04 -6.89
CA LEU A 250 25.06 -26.65 -5.63
C LEU A 250 24.01 -27.72 -5.91
N GLY A 251 24.09 -28.82 -5.17
CA GLY A 251 23.11 -29.90 -5.19
C GLY A 251 21.77 -29.45 -4.63
N ARG A 252 20.94 -30.44 -4.28
CA ARG A 252 19.58 -30.23 -3.80
C ARG A 252 19.54 -29.30 -2.58
N GLY A 253 18.59 -28.37 -2.56
CA GLY A 253 18.34 -27.49 -1.41
C GLY A 253 16.94 -27.59 -0.84
N ILE A 254 16.63 -26.72 0.12
CA ILE A 254 15.30 -26.57 0.72
C ILE A 254 14.88 -25.11 0.62
N ILE A 255 13.63 -24.87 0.23
CA ILE A 255 12.98 -23.55 0.33
C ILE A 255 11.87 -23.62 1.36
N LEU A 256 11.92 -22.73 2.35
CA LEU A 256 10.88 -22.59 3.37
C LEU A 256 9.89 -21.51 2.95
N THR A 257 8.59 -21.81 3.04
CA THR A 257 7.53 -20.87 2.64
C THR A 257 6.43 -20.80 3.70
N ASN A 258 5.99 -19.59 4.04
CA ASN A 258 4.87 -19.30 4.93
C ASN A 258 4.14 -18.00 4.55
N GLY A 259 4.21 -17.64 3.27
CA GLY A 259 3.60 -16.43 2.70
C GLY A 259 4.04 -16.13 1.27
N GLU A 260 3.56 -15.00 0.73
CA GLU A 260 3.77 -14.55 -0.66
C GLU A 260 5.24 -14.50 -1.08
N PHE A 261 6.12 -13.97 -0.21
CA PHE A 261 7.50 -13.73 -0.59
C PHE A 261 8.32 -15.03 -0.59
N GLY A 262 8.00 -15.98 0.31
CA GLY A 262 8.52 -17.35 0.24
C GLY A 262 8.09 -18.07 -1.04
N GLU A 263 6.79 -18.01 -1.39
CA GLU A 263 6.28 -18.56 -2.65
C GLU A 263 6.92 -17.91 -3.90
N ARG A 264 7.24 -16.62 -3.81
CA ARG A 264 7.95 -15.91 -4.88
C ARG A 264 9.38 -16.43 -5.04
N LEU A 265 10.12 -16.62 -3.95
CA LEU A 265 11.46 -17.22 -4.00
C LEU A 265 11.43 -18.61 -4.61
N ARG A 266 10.45 -19.43 -4.24
CA ARG A 266 10.20 -20.74 -4.87
C ARG A 266 10.04 -20.59 -6.39
N LYS A 267 9.12 -19.74 -6.86
CA LYS A 267 8.88 -19.51 -8.30
C LYS A 267 10.13 -18.98 -9.03
N GLN A 268 10.95 -18.16 -8.38
CA GLN A 268 12.23 -17.71 -8.94
C GLN A 268 13.24 -18.87 -9.03
N ALA A 269 13.34 -19.71 -7.99
CA ALA A 269 14.21 -20.88 -7.99
C ALA A 269 13.83 -21.90 -9.08
N GLU A 270 12.53 -22.11 -9.32
CA GLU A 270 12.02 -22.93 -10.44
C GLU A 270 12.51 -22.39 -11.79
N ARG A 271 12.46 -21.06 -11.99
CA ARG A 271 12.97 -20.40 -13.21
C ARG A 271 14.47 -20.56 -13.39
N TRP A 272 15.23 -20.55 -12.29
CA TRP A 272 16.66 -20.83 -12.29
C TRP A 272 16.99 -22.31 -12.50
N THR A 273 15.99 -23.20 -12.55
CA THR A 273 16.17 -24.67 -12.61
C THR A 273 17.09 -25.17 -11.49
N LEU A 274 16.90 -24.64 -10.28
CA LEU A 274 17.54 -25.17 -9.08
C LEU A 274 16.84 -26.48 -8.67
N ASP A 275 17.60 -27.42 -8.12
CA ASP A 275 17.06 -28.64 -7.52
C ASP A 275 16.77 -28.39 -6.04
N PHE A 276 15.52 -28.55 -5.61
CA PHE A 276 15.12 -28.28 -4.23
C PHE A 276 13.81 -28.95 -3.83
N ASP A 277 13.65 -29.14 -2.52
CA ASP A 277 12.38 -29.43 -1.88
C ASP A 277 11.76 -28.16 -1.27
N VAL A 278 10.45 -28.19 -1.06
CA VAL A 278 9.71 -27.11 -0.42
C VAL A 278 9.14 -27.61 0.90
N VAL A 279 9.43 -26.90 1.99
CA VAL A 279 8.73 -27.06 3.27
C VAL A 279 7.76 -25.90 3.39
N GLU A 280 6.48 -26.22 3.25
CA GLU A 280 5.38 -25.25 3.26
C GLU A 280 4.70 -25.25 4.63
N GLN A 281 4.43 -24.04 5.14
CA GLN A 281 3.59 -23.79 6.30
C GLN A 281 2.44 -22.88 5.88
N GLU A 282 1.34 -22.93 6.63
CA GLU A 282 0.25 -22.00 6.41
C GLU A 282 0.73 -20.54 6.59
N TRP A 283 0.07 -19.64 5.87
CA TRP A 283 0.39 -18.22 5.92
C TRP A 283 0.29 -17.67 7.34
N GLY A 284 1.39 -17.13 7.84
CA GLY A 284 1.50 -16.57 9.19
C GLY A 284 1.94 -17.57 10.26
N GLN A 285 2.07 -18.85 9.94
CA GLN A 285 2.61 -19.86 10.86
C GLN A 285 4.14 -19.85 10.84
N ALA A 286 4.74 -20.09 12.02
CA ALA A 286 6.18 -20.27 12.13
C ALA A 286 6.62 -21.59 11.50
N PHE A 287 7.89 -21.67 11.09
CA PHE A 287 8.46 -22.91 10.59
C PHE A 287 8.52 -23.99 11.67
N ASP A 288 8.13 -25.22 11.32
CA ASP A 288 8.33 -26.40 12.16
C ASP A 288 9.78 -26.89 12.05
N PHE A 289 10.61 -26.43 12.97
CA PHE A 289 12.03 -26.80 13.02
C PHE A 289 12.26 -28.29 13.31
N ALA A 290 11.33 -28.99 13.98
CA ALA A 290 11.47 -30.42 14.21
C ALA A 290 11.27 -31.21 12.92
N ASN A 291 10.30 -30.80 12.09
CA ASN A 291 10.11 -31.37 10.76
C ASN A 291 11.32 -31.10 9.85
N ILE A 292 11.83 -29.86 9.84
CA ILE A 292 13.01 -29.50 9.03
C ILE A 292 14.23 -30.31 9.48
N ASP A 293 14.47 -30.45 10.78
CA ASP A 293 15.55 -31.28 11.32
C ASP A 293 15.42 -32.75 10.89
N ALA A 294 14.23 -33.34 11.02
CA ALA A 294 13.97 -34.71 10.59
C ALA A 294 14.17 -34.92 9.07
N LEU A 295 13.92 -33.89 8.26
CA LEU A 295 14.17 -33.91 6.82
C LEU A 295 15.67 -33.85 6.51
N LEU A 296 16.42 -32.96 7.19
CA LEU A 296 17.87 -32.82 7.04
C LEU A 296 18.65 -34.07 7.49
N GLN A 297 18.10 -34.89 8.39
CA GLN A 297 18.72 -36.17 8.79
C GLN A 297 18.58 -37.27 7.74
N LYS A 298 17.56 -37.21 6.89
CA LYS A 298 17.22 -38.27 5.93
C LYS A 298 17.88 -38.08 4.57
N GLU A 299 18.02 -36.83 4.16
CA GLU A 299 18.42 -36.45 2.80
C GLU A 299 19.66 -35.54 2.84
N CYS A 300 20.44 -35.51 1.75
CA CYS A 300 21.62 -34.66 1.65
C CYS A 300 21.29 -33.33 0.95
N TYR A 301 21.11 -32.27 1.74
CA TYR A 301 20.91 -30.91 1.23
C TYR A 301 22.19 -30.09 1.29
N GLN A 302 22.35 -29.12 0.37
CA GLN A 302 23.51 -28.23 0.32
C GLN A 302 23.21 -26.77 0.67
N TRP A 303 21.95 -26.37 0.58
CA TRP A 303 21.53 -25.01 0.87
C TRP A 303 20.09 -24.97 1.38
N LEU A 304 19.80 -23.97 2.20
CA LEU A 304 18.46 -23.66 2.71
C LEU A 304 18.16 -22.19 2.43
N LEU A 305 16.98 -21.91 1.90
CA LEU A 305 16.51 -20.56 1.61
C LEU A 305 15.22 -20.26 2.37
N ALA A 306 15.18 -19.12 3.07
CA ALA A 306 13.99 -18.65 3.76
C ALA A 306 13.84 -17.12 3.68
N VAL A 307 12.62 -16.64 3.86
CA VAL A 307 12.36 -15.22 4.12
C VAL A 307 12.50 -14.95 5.62
N HIS A 308 13.28 -13.96 6.02
CA HIS A 308 13.39 -13.56 7.43
C HIS A 308 12.11 -12.83 7.87
N GLY A 309 11.69 -11.80 7.13
CA GLY A 309 10.44 -11.07 7.37
C GLY A 309 9.43 -11.26 6.26
N GLU A 310 8.49 -12.19 6.44
CA GLU A 310 7.41 -12.45 5.51
C GLU A 310 6.40 -11.30 5.58
N THR A 311 6.61 -10.32 4.70
CA THR A 311 5.89 -9.04 4.73
C THR A 311 4.41 -9.25 4.47
N SER A 312 3.98 -10.31 3.76
CA SER A 312 2.56 -10.54 3.45
C SER A 312 1.71 -10.92 4.66
N THR A 313 2.34 -11.47 5.70
CA THR A 313 1.69 -11.91 6.95
C THR A 313 2.16 -11.10 8.15
N GLY A 314 3.26 -10.36 8.03
CA GLY A 314 3.92 -9.67 9.14
C GLY A 314 4.73 -10.61 10.03
N THR A 315 5.07 -11.80 9.52
CA THR A 315 5.81 -12.83 10.25
C THR A 315 7.32 -12.58 10.26
N CYS A 316 7.95 -12.68 11.42
CA CYS A 316 9.40 -12.72 11.58
C CYS A 316 9.84 -14.16 11.85
N ASN A 317 10.39 -14.83 10.84
CA ASN A 317 10.91 -16.18 10.98
C ASN A 317 12.18 -16.21 11.83
N ASN A 318 12.42 -17.27 12.60
CA ASN A 318 13.53 -17.32 13.55
C ASN A 318 14.87 -17.54 12.86
N LEU A 319 15.59 -16.46 12.57
CA LEU A 319 16.90 -16.51 11.91
C LEU A 319 17.95 -17.24 12.75
N GLU A 320 17.93 -17.10 14.08
CA GLU A 320 18.91 -17.75 14.96
C GLU A 320 18.78 -19.27 14.91
N GLN A 321 17.55 -19.79 14.94
CA GLN A 321 17.29 -21.22 14.79
C GLN A 321 17.68 -21.73 13.41
N LEU A 322 17.43 -20.96 12.34
CA LEU A 322 17.90 -21.31 10.99
C LEU A 322 19.43 -21.39 10.93
N VAL A 323 20.14 -20.40 11.49
CA VAL A 323 21.61 -20.38 11.55
C VAL A 323 22.13 -21.60 12.33
N GLN A 324 21.58 -21.86 13.52
CA GLN A 324 21.98 -23.01 14.34
C GLN A 324 21.79 -24.33 13.57
N LEU A 325 20.60 -24.52 13.01
CA LEU A 325 20.27 -25.73 12.26
C LEU A 325 21.20 -25.91 11.06
N THR A 326 21.38 -24.87 10.25
CA THR A 326 22.22 -24.96 9.06
C THR A 326 23.69 -25.25 9.35
N LYS A 327 24.21 -24.74 10.48
CA LYS A 327 25.56 -25.07 10.96
C LYS A 327 25.71 -26.54 11.38
N CYS A 328 24.71 -27.12 12.04
CA CYS A 328 24.74 -28.52 12.47
C CYS A 328 24.88 -29.48 11.28
N TYR A 329 24.29 -29.14 10.13
CA TYR A 329 24.29 -29.97 8.92
C TYR A 329 25.28 -29.49 7.84
N ASP A 330 26.10 -28.47 8.10
CA ASP A 330 27.03 -27.84 7.14
C ASP A 330 26.36 -27.42 5.82
N ILE A 331 25.15 -26.87 5.91
CA ILE A 331 24.37 -26.38 4.75
C ILE A 331 24.46 -24.85 4.63
N LYS A 332 24.47 -24.34 3.40
CA LYS A 332 24.53 -22.91 3.14
C LYS A 332 23.19 -22.24 3.40
N LEU A 333 23.13 -21.32 4.36
CA LEU A 333 21.93 -20.54 4.63
C LEU A 333 21.82 -19.30 3.73
N CYS A 334 20.74 -19.21 2.97
CA CYS A 334 20.35 -18.05 2.17
C CYS A 334 19.10 -17.39 2.75
N VAL A 335 19.08 -16.06 2.84
CA VAL A 335 17.98 -15.37 3.54
C VAL A 335 17.52 -14.10 2.81
N ASP A 336 16.21 -14.01 2.55
CA ASP A 336 15.58 -12.74 2.15
C ASP A 336 15.29 -11.89 3.39
N CYS A 337 16.07 -10.82 3.56
CA CYS A 337 15.96 -9.86 4.66
C CYS A 337 15.41 -8.49 4.18
N ILE A 338 14.75 -8.44 3.02
CA ILE A 338 14.34 -7.19 2.37
C ILE A 338 13.50 -6.31 3.30
N SER A 339 12.62 -6.91 4.09
CA SER A 339 11.72 -6.19 4.99
C SER A 339 12.25 -6.03 6.42
N THR A 340 13.14 -6.91 6.87
CA THR A 340 13.68 -6.90 8.23
C THR A 340 14.92 -6.05 8.35
N PHE A 341 15.76 -5.96 7.31
CA PHE A 341 16.98 -5.16 7.37
C PHE A 341 16.67 -3.67 7.54
N GLY A 342 17.10 -3.12 8.67
CA GLY A 342 16.74 -1.77 9.14
C GLY A 342 15.49 -1.69 10.03
N ALA A 343 14.68 -2.75 10.11
CA ALA A 343 13.53 -2.79 11.02
C ALA A 343 13.97 -3.16 12.44
N LEU A 344 14.82 -4.18 12.57
CA LEU A 344 15.35 -4.69 13.83
C LEU A 344 16.83 -5.10 13.68
N PRO A 345 17.62 -5.10 14.76
CA PRO A 345 19.00 -5.57 14.71
C PRO A 345 19.06 -7.11 14.62
N PHE A 346 19.92 -7.63 13.76
CA PHE A 346 20.27 -9.05 13.67
C PHE A 346 21.59 -9.24 12.93
N SER A 347 22.24 -10.38 13.13
CA SER A 347 23.52 -10.71 12.51
C SER A 347 23.33 -11.56 11.24
N LEU A 348 24.05 -11.20 10.18
CA LEU A 348 24.18 -11.94 8.93
C LEU A 348 25.55 -12.61 8.78
N LYS A 349 26.39 -12.57 9.82
CA LYS A 349 27.76 -13.13 9.83
C LYS A 349 27.82 -14.58 9.33
N ASP A 350 26.85 -15.37 9.74
CA ASP A 350 26.78 -16.81 9.45
C ASP A 350 25.88 -17.15 8.25
N CYS A 351 25.26 -16.16 7.61
CA CYS A 351 24.48 -16.37 6.40
C CYS A 351 25.42 -16.48 5.20
N TYR A 352 25.21 -17.50 4.37
CA TYR A 352 25.97 -17.68 3.14
C TYR A 352 25.72 -16.52 2.16
N LEU A 353 24.43 -16.24 1.91
CA LEU A 353 23.95 -15.09 1.13
C LEU A 353 22.72 -14.49 1.82
N ALA A 354 22.57 -13.17 1.78
CA ALA A 354 21.35 -12.52 2.23
C ALA A 354 21.03 -11.27 1.42
N THR A 355 19.76 -10.90 1.35
CA THR A 355 19.30 -9.78 0.50
C THR A 355 18.60 -8.68 1.29
N ALA A 356 18.80 -7.43 0.89
CA ALA A 356 18.09 -6.28 1.43
C ALA A 356 17.81 -5.22 0.35
N VAL A 357 17.07 -4.17 0.69
CA VAL A 357 16.76 -3.05 -0.23
C VAL A 357 16.75 -1.71 0.51
N SER A 358 17.11 -0.64 -0.20
CA SER A 358 17.11 0.73 0.31
C SER A 358 15.71 1.25 0.67
N GLY A 359 14.69 0.85 -0.10
CA GLY A 359 13.35 1.43 -0.13
C GLY A 359 12.37 1.01 0.97
N LYS A 360 12.80 0.19 1.93
CA LYS A 360 11.97 -0.29 3.06
C LYS A 360 12.46 0.30 4.39
N ALA A 361 12.70 -0.51 5.42
CA ALA A 361 12.96 -0.02 6.77
C ALA A 361 14.22 0.85 6.88
N ILE A 362 15.24 0.62 6.03
CA ILE A 362 16.41 1.52 5.87
C ILE A 362 15.98 2.99 5.74
N GLY A 363 14.87 3.28 5.04
CA GLY A 363 14.32 4.63 4.89
C GLY A 363 14.88 5.40 3.69
N GLY A 364 15.68 4.74 2.84
CA GLY A 364 16.16 5.34 1.60
C GLY A 364 15.12 5.28 0.48
N LEU A 365 15.47 5.92 -0.63
CA LEU A 365 14.77 5.85 -1.91
C LEU A 365 14.83 4.42 -2.45
N SER A 366 13.72 3.94 -3.00
CA SER A 366 13.71 2.66 -3.72
C SER A 366 14.60 2.75 -4.96
N GLY A 367 15.47 1.75 -5.15
CA GLY A 367 16.32 1.69 -6.34
C GLY A 367 17.70 1.06 -6.11
N LEU A 368 18.10 0.82 -4.85
CA LEU A 368 19.30 0.05 -4.52
C LEU A 368 18.94 -1.24 -3.79
N ALA A 369 19.47 -2.34 -4.30
CA ALA A 369 19.45 -3.65 -3.71
C ALA A 369 20.81 -3.96 -3.07
N PHE A 370 20.79 -4.72 -1.98
CA PHE A 370 22.00 -5.16 -1.29
C PHE A 370 22.05 -6.67 -1.26
N VAL A 371 23.20 -7.22 -1.61
CA VAL A 371 23.46 -8.66 -1.51
C VAL A 371 24.66 -8.85 -0.59
N PHE A 372 24.40 -9.39 0.59
CA PHE A 372 25.42 -9.74 1.57
C PHE A 372 25.95 -11.14 1.28
N SER A 373 27.25 -11.36 1.52
CA SER A 373 27.84 -12.68 1.37
C SER A 373 28.91 -12.97 2.41
N GLN A 374 28.99 -14.23 2.83
CA GLN A 374 30.00 -14.69 3.78
C GLN A 374 31.42 -14.65 3.19
N LYS A 375 31.54 -14.88 1.87
CA LYS A 375 32.81 -14.95 1.14
C LYS A 375 32.68 -14.24 -0.20
N HIS A 376 33.79 -13.89 -0.84
CA HIS A 376 33.78 -13.45 -2.23
C HIS A 376 33.40 -14.60 -3.16
N MET A 377 32.53 -14.30 -4.13
CA MET A 377 32.14 -15.24 -5.18
C MET A 377 33.23 -15.33 -6.25
N LYS A 378 33.30 -16.50 -6.90
CA LYS A 378 34.16 -16.67 -8.07
C LYS A 378 33.40 -16.19 -9.32
N PRO A 379 34.05 -15.49 -10.25
CA PRO A 379 33.42 -15.09 -11.51
C PRO A 379 32.83 -16.29 -12.24
N SER A 380 31.65 -16.11 -12.84
CA SER A 380 30.98 -17.16 -13.61
C SER A 380 30.67 -16.69 -15.02
N THR A 381 31.07 -17.49 -16.01
CA THR A 381 30.68 -17.29 -17.41
C THR A 381 29.25 -17.75 -17.71
N SER A 382 28.60 -18.44 -16.77
CA SER A 382 27.23 -18.94 -16.91
C SER A 382 26.16 -17.94 -16.48
N LEU A 383 26.56 -16.81 -15.87
CA LEU A 383 25.64 -15.78 -15.40
C LEU A 383 25.71 -14.52 -16.27
N PRO A 384 24.59 -13.83 -16.50
CA PRO A 384 24.63 -12.47 -17.02
C PRO A 384 25.49 -11.57 -16.12
N ALA A 385 26.27 -10.67 -16.71
CA ALA A 385 27.24 -9.85 -15.99
C ALA A 385 26.63 -9.06 -14.81
N TYR A 386 25.39 -8.58 -14.95
CA TYR A 386 24.68 -7.83 -13.90
C TYR A 386 24.18 -8.71 -12.73
N LEU A 387 24.09 -10.03 -12.94
CA LEU A 387 23.68 -11.00 -11.93
C LEU A 387 24.86 -11.74 -11.29
N ASP A 388 26.06 -11.58 -11.84
CA ASP A 388 27.28 -12.15 -11.27
C ASP A 388 27.79 -11.29 -10.11
N LEU A 389 27.61 -11.79 -8.89
CA LEU A 389 28.01 -11.12 -7.65
C LEU A 389 29.53 -10.86 -7.60
N ALA A 390 30.35 -11.69 -8.25
CA ALA A 390 31.80 -11.52 -8.27
C ALA A 390 32.22 -10.19 -8.92
N ASN A 391 31.46 -9.69 -9.90
CA ASN A 391 31.75 -8.40 -10.55
C ASN A 391 31.66 -7.22 -9.58
N TYR A 392 30.84 -7.33 -8.54
CA TYR A 392 30.69 -6.27 -7.53
C TYR A 392 31.74 -6.38 -6.41
N GLN A 393 32.48 -7.48 -6.33
CA GLN A 393 33.42 -7.79 -5.24
C GLN A 393 34.89 -7.66 -5.64
N GLN A 394 35.18 -7.39 -6.91
CA GLN A 394 36.55 -7.25 -7.46
C GLN A 394 37.16 -5.85 -7.28
N GLY A 395 36.72 -5.09 -6.26
CA GLY A 395 37.33 -3.82 -5.84
C GLY A 395 36.91 -2.57 -6.63
N ALA A 396 36.61 -2.67 -7.93
CA ALA A 396 36.05 -1.57 -8.70
C ALA A 396 34.52 -1.67 -8.81
N ILE A 397 33.83 -0.53 -8.80
CA ILE A 397 32.38 -0.48 -9.06
C ILE A 397 32.15 -0.89 -10.53
N PRO A 398 31.48 -2.03 -10.81
CA PRO A 398 31.47 -2.60 -12.16
C PRO A 398 30.61 -1.79 -13.13
N PHE A 399 29.43 -1.36 -12.68
CA PHE A 399 28.40 -0.70 -13.49
C PHE A 399 28.05 0.68 -12.95
N THR A 400 27.37 1.49 -13.76
CA THR A 400 26.93 2.82 -13.36
C THR A 400 26.04 2.75 -12.11
N LEU A 401 26.50 3.36 -11.02
CA LEU A 401 25.79 3.46 -9.75
C LEU A 401 25.39 4.92 -9.50
N PRO A 402 24.08 5.26 -9.43
CA PRO A 402 23.64 6.65 -9.27
C PRO A 402 24.04 7.26 -7.93
N ALA A 403 24.84 8.33 -7.96
CA ALA A 403 25.30 9.03 -6.75
C ALA A 403 24.16 9.55 -5.88
N THR A 404 23.08 10.04 -6.48
CA THR A 404 21.89 10.49 -5.75
C THR A 404 21.28 9.39 -4.89
N LEU A 405 21.22 8.14 -5.39
CA LEU A 405 20.68 7.03 -4.61
C LEU A 405 21.63 6.61 -3.48
N VAL A 406 22.94 6.60 -3.74
CA VAL A 406 23.93 6.24 -2.71
C VAL A 406 23.99 7.30 -1.60
N ARG A 407 23.97 8.60 -1.94
CA ARG A 407 23.88 9.71 -0.96
C ARG A 407 22.61 9.64 -0.15
N ASN A 408 21.49 9.29 -0.78
CA ASN A 408 20.22 9.16 -0.07
C ASN A 408 20.24 8.00 0.94
N VAL A 409 20.84 6.86 0.57
CA VAL A 409 21.06 5.75 1.50
C VAL A 409 22.02 6.15 2.61
N GLU A 410 23.12 6.85 2.31
CA GLU A 410 24.05 7.38 3.31
C GLU A 410 23.33 8.24 4.36
N ALA A 411 22.46 9.14 3.92
CA ALA A 411 21.66 10.00 4.81
C ALA A 411 20.69 9.18 5.68
N ALA A 412 19.98 8.21 5.08
CA ALA A 412 19.06 7.34 5.81
C ALA A 412 19.79 6.48 6.87
N LEU A 413 21.00 6.02 6.56
CA LEU A 413 21.83 5.21 7.47
C LEU A 413 22.35 6.01 8.68
N GLN A 414 22.36 7.35 8.65
CA GLN A 414 22.73 8.17 9.81
C GLN A 414 21.76 8.00 10.98
N ALA A 415 20.51 7.60 10.72
CA ALA A 415 19.52 7.38 11.77
C ALA A 415 19.81 6.12 12.63
N TYR A 416 20.74 5.26 12.20
CA TYR A 416 21.02 4.01 12.89
C TYR A 416 22.23 4.11 13.84
N PRO A 417 22.14 3.55 15.06
CA PRO A 417 21.17 2.53 15.48
C PRO A 417 19.86 3.04 16.13
N ALA A 418 19.75 4.34 16.46
CA ALA A 418 18.61 4.88 17.19
C ALA A 418 17.24 4.61 16.52
N ARG A 419 17.21 4.51 15.18
CA ARG A 419 16.02 4.17 14.41
C ARG A 419 15.41 2.81 14.77
N TYR A 420 16.20 1.83 15.23
CA TYR A 420 15.65 0.54 15.67
C TYR A 420 14.70 0.71 16.85
N GLU A 421 15.10 1.51 17.85
CA GLU A 421 14.27 1.79 19.01
C GLU A 421 13.02 2.61 18.64
N LEU A 422 13.18 3.60 17.76
CA LEU A 422 12.05 4.37 17.24
C LEU A 422 11.01 3.47 16.56
N LEU A 423 11.43 2.58 15.67
CA LEU A 423 10.50 1.68 14.97
C LEU A 423 9.81 0.73 15.95
N GLN A 424 10.53 0.24 16.97
CA GLN A 424 9.97 -0.58 18.04
C GLN A 424 8.88 0.17 18.83
N GLN A 425 9.14 1.41 19.26
CA GLN A 425 8.17 2.25 19.97
C GLN A 425 6.92 2.54 19.11
N ARG A 426 7.11 2.83 17.82
CA ARG A 426 6.01 3.02 16.87
C ARG A 426 5.18 1.75 16.71
N PHE A 427 5.84 0.59 16.65
CA PHE A 427 5.18 -0.71 16.58
C PHE A 427 4.36 -1.01 17.84
N GLU A 428 4.89 -0.72 19.01
CA GLU A 428 4.17 -0.85 20.28
C GLU A 428 2.93 0.06 20.34
N THR A 429 3.06 1.31 19.86
CA THR A 429 1.93 2.24 19.76
C THR A 429 0.85 1.70 18.82
N LEU A 430 1.25 1.18 17.66
CA LEU A 430 0.33 0.55 16.72
C LEU A 430 -0.41 -0.63 17.36
N LEU A 431 0.26 -1.46 18.17
CA LEU A 431 -0.36 -2.60 18.86
C LEU A 431 -1.41 -2.22 19.90
N GLN A 432 -1.37 -1.01 20.46
CA GLN A 432 -2.36 -0.54 21.43
C GLN A 432 -3.70 -0.15 20.79
N LEU A 433 -3.78 -0.10 19.46
CA LEU A 433 -5.00 0.31 18.80
C LEU A 433 -6.14 -0.72 19.00
N PRO A 434 -7.39 -0.27 19.22
CA PRO A 434 -8.50 -1.16 19.59
C PRO A 434 -8.80 -2.31 18.62
N PHE A 435 -8.46 -2.17 17.33
CA PHE A 435 -8.73 -3.16 16.28
C PHE A 435 -7.58 -4.17 16.08
N MET A 436 -6.50 -4.08 16.87
CA MET A 436 -5.37 -5.02 16.82
C MET A 436 -5.73 -6.42 17.31
N HIS A 437 -6.93 -6.64 17.84
CA HIS A 437 -7.44 -7.99 18.08
C HIS A 437 -7.67 -8.78 16.77
N TYR A 438 -7.75 -8.11 15.60
CA TYR A 438 -7.83 -8.75 14.29
C TYR A 438 -6.47 -9.06 13.64
N LYS A 439 -5.36 -8.78 14.32
CA LYS A 439 -4.03 -9.10 13.79
C LYS A 439 -3.84 -10.60 13.63
N LEU A 440 -3.13 -11.01 12.59
CA LEU A 440 -2.70 -12.40 12.43
C LEU A 440 -1.81 -12.79 13.61
N SER A 441 -2.05 -13.95 14.22
CA SER A 441 -1.21 -14.46 15.32
C SER A 441 0.08 -15.03 14.75
N THR A 442 1.18 -14.30 14.89
CA THR A 442 2.49 -14.69 14.36
C THR A 442 3.61 -14.13 15.25
N THR A 443 4.84 -14.57 15.05
CA THR A 443 6.04 -13.85 15.49
C THR A 443 6.15 -12.52 14.73
N TYR A 444 6.23 -11.39 15.42
CA TYR A 444 6.23 -10.07 14.80
C TYR A 444 7.61 -9.43 14.78
N TYR A 445 7.75 -8.35 14.01
CA TYR A 445 8.90 -7.46 13.99
C TYR A 445 8.43 -6.02 13.70
N PRO A 446 9.19 -4.99 14.12
CA PRO A 446 8.77 -3.59 14.08
C PRO A 446 8.83 -2.97 12.68
N MET A 447 8.01 -3.49 11.77
CA MET A 447 7.92 -3.05 10.39
C MET A 447 6.47 -2.85 9.96
N LEU A 448 5.63 -3.87 10.16
CA LEU A 448 4.20 -3.81 9.88
C LEU A 448 3.40 -4.82 10.68
N ILE A 449 2.09 -4.60 10.74
CA ILE A 449 1.11 -5.57 11.22
C ILE A 449 0.15 -5.91 10.09
N THR A 450 -0.15 -7.20 9.92
CA THR A 450 -1.21 -7.68 9.04
C THR A 450 -2.46 -7.99 9.85
N LEU A 451 -3.59 -7.47 9.40
CA LEU A 451 -4.90 -7.68 9.98
C LEU A 451 -5.75 -8.52 9.02
N LYS A 452 -6.43 -9.52 9.55
CA LYS A 452 -7.49 -10.24 8.83
C LYS A 452 -8.81 -9.53 9.10
N CYS A 453 -9.31 -8.79 8.12
CA CYS A 453 -10.53 -8.01 8.29
C CYS A 453 -11.76 -8.94 8.33
N PRO A 454 -12.58 -8.93 9.39
CA PRO A 454 -13.87 -9.60 9.34
C PRO A 454 -14.77 -8.91 8.30
N LYS A 455 -15.85 -9.58 7.88
CA LYS A 455 -16.85 -8.99 6.97
C LYS A 455 -17.37 -7.61 7.41
N ALA A 456 -17.51 -7.39 8.72
CA ALA A 456 -17.93 -6.10 9.27
C ALA A 456 -16.96 -4.93 8.97
N LEU A 457 -15.70 -5.22 8.64
CA LEU A 457 -14.65 -4.25 8.32
C LEU A 457 -14.19 -4.35 6.85
N SER A 458 -14.96 -5.01 5.97
CA SER A 458 -14.61 -5.18 4.54
C SER A 458 -14.41 -3.85 3.81
N HIS A 459 -15.03 -2.77 4.29
CA HIS A 459 -14.96 -1.43 3.72
C HIS A 459 -13.94 -0.52 4.40
N LEU A 460 -13.28 -0.97 5.47
CA LEU A 460 -12.39 -0.15 6.28
C LEU A 460 -11.29 0.51 5.44
N ARG A 461 -10.66 -0.24 4.52
CA ARG A 461 -9.62 0.30 3.63
C ARG A 461 -10.13 1.47 2.79
N THR A 462 -11.29 1.30 2.16
CA THR A 462 -11.91 2.35 1.35
C THR A 462 -12.26 3.55 2.23
N ASP A 463 -12.87 3.32 3.40
CA ASP A 463 -13.24 4.39 4.33
C ASP A 463 -12.02 5.18 4.85
N LEU A 464 -10.91 4.50 5.16
CA LEU A 464 -9.64 5.17 5.49
C LEU A 464 -9.11 6.00 4.31
N THR A 465 -9.20 5.47 3.09
CA THR A 465 -8.79 6.16 1.85
C THR A 465 -9.61 7.44 1.61
N LEU A 466 -10.92 7.41 1.87
CA LEU A 466 -11.79 8.61 1.81
C LEU A 466 -11.34 9.71 2.78
N ASN A 467 -10.58 9.33 3.81
CA ASN A 467 -10.04 10.24 4.82
C ASN A 467 -8.53 10.51 4.66
N GLN A 468 -7.95 10.14 3.51
CA GLN A 468 -6.52 10.33 3.21
C GLN A 468 -5.57 9.54 4.12
N LEU A 469 -6.05 8.42 4.67
CA LEU A 469 -5.25 7.41 5.34
C LEU A 469 -5.13 6.19 4.44
N PHE A 470 -3.94 5.92 3.96
CA PHE A 470 -3.70 4.87 2.97
C PHE A 470 -3.05 3.66 3.64
N VAL A 471 -3.79 2.55 3.75
CA VAL A 471 -3.28 1.27 4.28
C VAL A 471 -3.00 0.31 3.14
N HIS A 472 -2.01 -0.58 3.30
CA HIS A 472 -1.63 -1.49 2.23
C HIS A 472 -2.63 -2.66 2.16
N GLY A 473 -3.32 -2.80 1.02
CA GLY A 473 -4.31 -3.87 0.81
C GLY A 473 -4.66 -4.11 -0.66
N ASP A 474 -3.98 -3.42 -1.59
CA ASP A 474 -4.26 -3.48 -3.04
C ASP A 474 -3.51 -4.59 -3.77
N SER A 475 -2.57 -5.26 -3.10
CA SER A 475 -1.95 -6.45 -3.69
C SER A 475 -3.01 -7.54 -3.88
N ARG A 476 -2.92 -8.28 -4.97
CA ARG A 476 -3.83 -9.41 -5.25
C ARG A 476 -3.90 -10.39 -4.07
N TYR A 477 -2.74 -10.81 -3.56
CA TYR A 477 -2.66 -11.74 -2.43
C TYR A 477 -3.27 -11.20 -1.14
N LEU A 478 -3.25 -9.89 -0.90
CA LEU A 478 -3.90 -9.30 0.28
C LEU A 478 -5.42 -9.34 0.13
N ARG A 479 -5.93 -8.99 -1.05
CA ARG A 479 -7.38 -9.03 -1.33
C ARG A 479 -7.95 -10.44 -1.27
N GLU A 480 -7.24 -11.43 -1.81
CA GLU A 480 -7.67 -12.83 -1.79
C GLU A 480 -7.73 -13.41 -0.36
N ASN A 481 -7.01 -12.81 0.59
CA ASN A 481 -6.97 -13.22 1.99
C ASN A 481 -7.75 -12.28 2.94
N ASP A 482 -8.45 -11.26 2.42
CA ASP A 482 -9.09 -10.20 3.21
C ASP A 482 -8.12 -9.50 4.20
N PHE A 483 -6.87 -9.31 3.76
CA PHE A 483 -5.82 -8.69 4.56
C PHE A 483 -5.68 -7.19 4.27
N ILE A 484 -5.43 -6.45 5.35
CA ILE A 484 -4.87 -5.10 5.30
C ILE A 484 -3.61 -5.03 6.16
N GLN A 485 -2.70 -4.15 5.81
CA GLN A 485 -1.43 -4.01 6.50
C GLN A 485 -1.18 -2.56 6.88
N LEU A 486 -0.65 -2.37 8.09
CA LEU A 486 -0.23 -1.08 8.61
C LEU A 486 1.26 -1.13 8.94
N SER A 487 2.06 -0.34 8.22
CA SER A 487 3.48 -0.20 8.44
C SER A 487 3.83 1.02 9.30
N VAL A 488 4.92 0.91 10.06
CA VAL A 488 5.41 1.94 10.99
C VAL A 488 6.63 2.72 10.47
N ILE A 489 7.06 2.45 9.23
CA ILE A 489 8.35 2.92 8.72
C ILE A 489 8.31 4.31 8.07
N GLN A 490 7.12 4.88 7.89
CA GLN A 490 6.96 6.20 7.25
C GLN A 490 7.42 7.31 8.20
N PRO A 491 8.06 8.38 7.70
CA PRO A 491 8.58 9.46 8.53
C PRO A 491 7.47 10.19 9.31
N ASP A 492 6.27 10.30 8.74
CA ASP A 492 5.11 10.99 9.31
C ASP A 492 4.17 10.09 10.14
N PHE A 493 4.70 8.96 10.65
CA PHE A 493 3.94 7.98 11.41
C PHE A 493 3.24 8.58 12.64
N GLU A 494 3.89 9.44 13.41
CA GLU A 494 3.33 10.03 14.62
C GLU A 494 2.10 10.91 14.32
N GLN A 495 2.07 11.59 13.17
CA GLN A 495 0.88 12.33 12.75
C GLN A 495 -0.19 11.39 12.19
N ALA A 496 0.24 10.37 11.44
CA ALA A 496 -0.64 9.38 10.85
C ALA A 496 -1.43 8.57 11.89
N ILE A 497 -0.76 8.13 12.97
CA ILE A 497 -1.33 7.26 14.00
C ILE A 497 -2.41 7.98 14.81
N VAL A 498 -2.17 9.23 15.19
CA VAL A 498 -3.18 10.08 15.86
C VAL A 498 -4.42 10.23 14.98
N ARG A 499 -4.21 10.47 13.68
CA ARG A 499 -5.32 10.62 12.73
C ARG A 499 -6.11 9.33 12.54
N LEU A 500 -5.43 8.20 12.54
CA LEU A 500 -6.02 6.87 12.47
C LEU A 500 -6.86 6.58 13.71
N GLU A 501 -6.34 6.84 14.91
CA GLU A 501 -7.07 6.70 16.17
C GLU A 501 -8.35 7.52 16.20
N GLU A 502 -8.28 8.80 15.81
CA GLU A 502 -9.45 9.68 15.73
C GLU A 502 -10.55 9.10 14.83
N ILE A 503 -10.20 8.67 13.60
CA ILE A 503 -11.17 8.14 12.64
C ILE A 503 -11.80 6.86 13.18
N LEU A 504 -10.99 5.97 13.73
CA LEU A 504 -11.47 4.69 14.22
C LEU A 504 -12.35 4.81 15.46
N GLY A 505 -12.08 5.78 16.33
CA GLY A 505 -12.96 6.12 17.45
C GLY A 505 -14.37 6.45 16.96
N TYR A 506 -14.50 7.29 15.94
CA TYR A 506 -15.82 7.58 15.35
C TYR A 506 -16.38 6.40 14.54
N TYR A 507 -15.53 5.66 13.83
CA TYR A 507 -15.93 4.48 13.07
C TYR A 507 -16.63 3.45 13.95
N GLN A 508 -16.05 3.15 15.12
CA GLN A 508 -16.64 2.22 16.08
C GLN A 508 -17.99 2.71 16.63
N GLN A 509 -18.13 4.02 16.90
CA GLN A 509 -19.38 4.59 17.37
C GLN A 509 -20.49 4.53 16.32
N VAL A 510 -20.15 4.66 15.03
CA VAL A 510 -21.13 4.67 13.93
C VAL A 510 -21.47 3.26 13.43
N VAL A 511 -20.52 2.32 13.45
CA VAL A 511 -20.74 0.95 12.94
C VAL A 511 -21.31 0.02 14.01
N LYS A 512 -21.04 0.23 15.30
CA LYS A 512 -21.65 -0.57 16.39
C LYS A 512 -23.05 -0.08 16.81
N ALA A 513 -23.53 1.05 16.29
CA ALA A 513 -24.77 1.72 16.71
C ALA A 513 -25.79 1.86 15.60
#